data_AF-A0A916UBC4-F1
#
_entry.id   AF-A0A916UBC4-F1
#
_cell.length_a   1.000
_cell.length_b   1.000
_cell.length_c   1.000
_cell.angle_alpha   90.00
_cell.angle_beta   90.00
_cell.angle_gamma   90.00
#
_symmetry.space_group_name_H-M   'P 1'
#
loop_
_entity.id
_entity.type
_entity.pdbx_description
1 polymer ?
#
loop_
_entity_poly.entity_id
_entity_poly.type
_entity_poly.pdbx_seq_one_letter_code
_entity_poly.pdbx_strand_id
1 'polypeptide(L)'
;MDTNDKKGFFFSNNFTAIPVNASQDALAQPGSLQRQTCLRIAIYLARRGHCVVGLDALRDYGRAAGMNGAEMAANEQGTSHNAKDSACMRFVQTIIDKPGPLCEQDFQRLHEVGYSLDEILEVITHVALNIQLARMSEAIHSSGEKED
;
A
#
# COMPACT_ATOMS: atom_id res chain seq x y z
N MET A 1 -12.52 35.08 33.15
CA MET A 1 -13.47 33.96 32.99
C MET A 1 -13.30 33.48 31.57
N ASP A 2 -12.82 32.24 31.45
CA ASP A 2 -12.02 31.71 30.35
C ASP A 2 -12.73 31.52 29.01
N THR A 3 -11.86 31.47 28.01
CA THR A 3 -11.97 31.26 26.57
C THR A 3 -13.02 30.26 26.07
N ASN A 4 -13.78 30.63 25.03
CA ASN A 4 -14.41 29.68 24.12
C ASN A 4 -13.97 29.96 22.68
N ASP A 5 -12.73 29.58 22.40
CA ASP A 5 -12.12 29.60 21.08
C ASP A 5 -12.65 28.36 20.32
N LYS A 6 -13.71 28.52 19.54
CA LYS A 6 -14.16 27.51 18.57
C LYS A 6 -13.13 27.41 17.45
N LYS A 7 -12.00 26.77 17.72
CA LYS A 7 -11.07 26.30 16.69
C LYS A 7 -11.70 25.07 16.05
N GLY A 8 -12.51 25.30 15.02
CA GLY A 8 -12.86 24.26 14.07
C GLY A 8 -11.56 23.62 13.60
N PHE A 9 -11.38 22.34 13.92
CA PHE A 9 -10.24 21.56 13.47
C PHE A 9 -10.45 21.29 11.98
N PHE A 10 -10.10 22.26 11.14
CA PHE A 10 -9.96 22.04 9.71
C PHE A 10 -8.73 21.17 9.51
N PHE A 11 -8.92 19.85 9.47
CA PHE A 11 -7.93 18.96 8.86
C PHE A 11 -7.78 19.41 7.40
N SER A 12 -6.70 20.10 7.09
CA SER A 12 -6.25 20.27 5.72
C SER A 12 -5.94 18.87 5.19
N ASN A 13 -6.89 18.27 4.47
CA ASN A 13 -6.74 16.98 3.81
C ASN A 13 -5.82 17.15 2.60
N ASN A 14 -4.53 17.35 2.86
CA ASN A 14 -3.49 17.19 1.86
C ASN A 14 -2.69 15.92 2.20
N PHE A 15 -3.37 14.77 2.14
CA PHE A 15 -2.74 13.44 2.27
C PHE A 15 -1.70 13.20 1.17
N THR A 16 -1.70 14.03 0.12
CA THR A 16 -0.72 14.07 -0.98
C THR A 16 0.67 14.57 -0.56
N ALA A 17 0.79 15.23 0.60
CA ALA A 17 2.05 15.76 1.11
C ALA A 17 2.75 14.79 2.09
N ILE A 18 2.17 13.63 2.35
CA ILE A 18 2.85 12.56 3.08
C ILE A 18 3.74 11.88 2.04
N PRO A 19 5.07 12.09 2.04
CA PRO A 19 5.92 11.26 1.22
C PRO A 19 5.61 9.81 1.64
N VAL A 20 5.46 8.88 0.69
CA VAL A 20 4.96 7.50 0.94
C VAL A 20 5.70 6.77 2.08
N ASN A 21 6.87 7.27 2.44
CA ASN A 21 7.65 6.83 3.57
C ASN A 21 7.11 7.35 4.94
N ALA A 22 6.50 8.52 5.09
CA ALA A 22 6.18 9.07 6.42
C ALA A 22 5.03 8.37 7.20
N SER A 23 4.04 7.74 6.55
CA SER A 23 3.02 6.94 7.26
C SER A 23 3.42 5.47 7.46
N GLN A 24 4.49 5.01 6.81
CA GLN A 24 4.99 3.63 6.89
C GLN A 24 6.34 3.52 7.66
N ASP A 25 7.21 4.52 7.57
CA ASP A 25 8.46 4.69 8.32
C ASP A 25 8.22 4.90 9.83
N ALA A 26 7.04 5.39 10.21
CA ALA A 26 6.72 5.61 11.63
C ALA A 26 6.47 4.29 12.40
N LEU A 27 6.21 3.17 11.70
CA LEU A 27 5.93 1.87 12.30
C LEU A 27 6.93 0.78 11.90
N ALA A 28 7.75 1.00 10.88
CA ALA A 28 8.81 0.09 10.47
C ALA A 28 10.17 0.75 10.70
N GLN A 29 11.02 0.10 11.51
CA GLN A 29 12.48 0.18 11.30
C GLN A 29 12.77 0.02 9.79
N PRO A 30 13.87 0.55 9.22
CA PRO A 30 14.17 0.42 7.79
C PRO A 30 13.88 -1.02 7.34
N GLY A 31 12.80 -1.15 6.56
CA GLY A 31 12.18 -2.43 6.27
C GLY A 31 13.14 -3.34 5.53
N SER A 32 12.95 -4.65 5.69
CA SER A 32 13.67 -5.65 4.92
C SER A 32 13.27 -5.64 3.45
N LEU A 33 12.02 -5.22 3.17
CA LEU A 33 11.44 -5.17 1.85
C LEU A 33 11.94 -3.96 1.07
N GLN A 34 12.39 -4.20 -0.15
CA GLN A 34 12.87 -3.13 -1.02
C GLN A 34 11.75 -2.11 -1.31
N ARG A 35 12.11 -0.82 -1.31
CA ARG A 35 11.19 0.28 -1.62
C ARG A 35 10.41 0.09 -2.92
N GLN A 36 11.05 -0.44 -3.96
CA GLN A 36 10.40 -0.72 -5.25
C GLN A 36 9.30 -1.79 -5.11
N THR A 37 9.51 -2.79 -4.26
CA THR A 37 8.50 -3.82 -3.99
C THR A 37 7.30 -3.24 -3.23
N CYS A 38 7.52 -2.37 -2.23
CA CYS A 38 6.44 -1.64 -1.57
C CYS A 38 5.62 -0.82 -2.57
N LEU A 39 6.30 -0.03 -3.41
CA LEU A 39 5.64 0.80 -4.43
C LEU A 39 4.85 -0.04 -5.44
N ARG A 40 5.40 -1.17 -5.86
CA ARG A 40 4.72 -2.12 -6.76
C ARG A 40 3.42 -2.64 -6.17
N ILE A 41 3.42 -3.02 -4.89
CA ILE A 41 2.21 -3.44 -4.17
C ILE A 41 1.21 -2.29 -4.09
N ALA A 42 1.65 -1.11 -3.69
CA ALA A 42 0.80 0.07 -3.57
C ALA A 42 0.13 0.46 -4.90
N ILE A 43 0.89 0.43 -6.02
CA ILE A 43 0.37 0.68 -7.38
C ILE A 43 -0.76 -0.29 -7.73
N TYR A 44 -0.54 -1.58 -7.47
CA TYR A 44 -1.54 -2.62 -7.73
C TYR A 44 -2.81 -2.43 -6.89
N LEU A 45 -2.64 -2.13 -5.60
CA LEU A 45 -3.76 -1.87 -4.69
C LEU A 45 -4.53 -0.60 -5.08
N ALA A 46 -3.82 0.48 -5.43
CA ALA A 46 -4.42 1.73 -5.87
C ALA A 46 -5.29 1.53 -7.11
N ARG A 47 -4.83 0.72 -8.08
CA ARG A 47 -5.61 0.39 -9.27
C ARG A 47 -6.95 -0.28 -8.96
N ARG A 48 -7.04 -0.97 -7.82
CA ARG A 48 -8.23 -1.67 -7.30
C ARG A 48 -9.03 -0.88 -6.27
N GLY A 49 -8.66 0.38 -5.98
CA GLY A 49 -9.32 1.19 -4.96
C GLY A 49 -8.94 0.81 -3.51
N HIS A 50 -7.87 0.04 -3.32
CA HIS A 50 -7.39 -0.41 -2.01
C HIS A 50 -6.18 0.38 -1.51
N CYS A 51 -6.02 1.63 -1.96
CA CYS A 51 -4.97 2.52 -1.49
C CYS A 51 -5.53 3.95 -1.41
N VAL A 52 -5.18 4.64 -0.34
CA VAL A 52 -5.52 6.06 -0.15
C VAL A 52 -4.67 6.99 -1.01
N VAL A 53 -3.50 6.54 -1.45
CA VAL A 53 -2.62 7.30 -2.34
C VAL A 53 -3.05 7.04 -3.78
N GLY A 54 -3.29 8.11 -4.52
CA GLY A 54 -3.68 8.04 -5.93
C GLY A 54 -2.60 7.42 -6.82
N LEU A 55 -3.04 6.76 -7.90
CA LEU A 55 -2.17 6.05 -8.83
C LEU A 55 -1.10 6.94 -9.48
N ASP A 56 -1.43 8.19 -9.81
CA ASP A 56 -0.48 9.12 -10.43
C ASP A 56 0.67 9.50 -9.48
N ALA A 57 0.35 9.79 -8.21
CA ALA A 57 1.38 10.05 -7.20
C ALA A 57 2.29 8.83 -6.98
N LEU A 58 1.72 7.62 -6.98
CA LEU A 58 2.50 6.38 -6.89
C LEU A 58 3.40 6.15 -8.11
N ARG A 59 2.95 6.50 -9.31
CA ARG A 59 3.79 6.48 -10.52
C ARG A 59 4.94 7.47 -10.41
N ASP A 60 4.72 8.64 -9.82
CA ASP A 60 5.77 9.64 -9.60
C ASP A 60 6.82 9.13 -8.63
N TYR A 61 6.39 8.52 -7.52
CA TYR A 61 7.29 7.86 -6.56
C TYR A 61 8.03 6.66 -7.18
N GLY A 62 7.38 5.90 -8.05
CA GLY A 62 8.00 4.82 -8.82
C GLY A 62 9.13 5.32 -9.71
N ARG A 63 8.90 6.41 -10.47
CA ARG A 63 9.94 7.03 -11.30
C ARG A 63 11.10 7.55 -10.45
N ALA A 64 10.81 8.19 -9.32
CA ALA A 64 11.84 8.65 -8.39
C ALA A 64 12.65 7.48 -7.77
N ALA A 65 12.04 6.30 -7.65
CA ALA A 65 12.70 5.06 -7.21
C ALA A 65 13.37 4.28 -8.35
N GLY A 66 13.44 4.83 -9.57
CA GLY A 66 14.10 4.19 -10.72
C GLY A 66 13.25 3.15 -11.46
N MET A 67 11.96 3.06 -11.18
CA MET A 67 11.04 2.18 -11.92
C MET A 67 10.66 2.83 -13.25
N ASN A 68 10.69 2.04 -14.33
CA ASN A 68 10.28 2.51 -15.64
C ASN A 68 8.76 2.36 -15.85
N GLY A 69 8.24 3.00 -16.90
CA GLY A 69 6.80 2.97 -17.23
C GLY A 69 6.25 1.58 -17.51
N ALA A 70 7.03 0.71 -18.17
CA ALA A 70 6.60 -0.65 -18.50
C ALA A 70 6.44 -1.52 -17.24
N GLU A 71 7.39 -1.42 -16.31
CA GLU A 71 7.33 -2.09 -15.01
C GLU A 71 6.14 -1.58 -14.19
N MET A 72 5.89 -0.27 -14.13
CA MET A 72 4.72 0.24 -13.41
C MET A 72 3.39 -0.19 -14.05
N ALA A 73 3.31 -0.25 -15.38
CA ALA A 73 2.14 -0.78 -16.08
C ALA A 73 1.91 -2.28 -15.83
N ALA A 74 2.99 -3.06 -15.69
CA ALA A 74 2.94 -4.45 -15.26
C ALA A 74 2.44 -4.56 -13.81
N ASN A 75 2.91 -3.68 -12.92
CA ASN A 75 2.51 -3.66 -11.52
C ASN A 75 1.02 -3.36 -11.34
N GLU A 76 0.46 -2.44 -12.14
CA GLU A 76 -0.98 -2.16 -12.16
C GLU A 76 -1.83 -3.41 -12.51
N GLN A 77 -1.27 -4.34 -13.27
CA GLN A 77 -1.89 -5.63 -13.63
C GLN A 77 -1.58 -6.75 -12.64
N GLY A 78 -0.82 -6.47 -11.57
CA GLY A 78 -0.42 -7.48 -10.60
C GLY A 78 0.72 -8.38 -11.09
N THR A 79 1.61 -7.89 -11.94
CA THR A 79 2.81 -8.62 -12.36
C THR A 79 4.05 -7.72 -12.34
N SER A 80 5.21 -8.26 -12.67
CA SER A 80 6.50 -7.55 -12.73
C SER A 80 7.38 -8.20 -13.79
N HIS A 81 8.28 -7.44 -14.39
CA HIS A 81 9.33 -7.98 -15.25
C HIS A 81 10.46 -8.66 -14.47
N ASN A 82 10.54 -8.43 -13.15
CA ASN A 82 11.43 -9.17 -12.26
C ASN A 82 10.75 -10.45 -11.76
N ALA A 83 11.44 -11.59 -11.86
CA ALA A 83 10.87 -12.89 -11.49
C ALA A 83 10.55 -13.04 -9.99
N LYS A 84 11.43 -12.51 -9.11
CA LYS A 84 11.20 -12.50 -7.64
C LYS A 84 9.96 -11.66 -7.33
N ASP A 85 9.90 -10.45 -7.88
CA ASP A 85 8.78 -9.55 -7.65
C ASP A 85 7.46 -10.04 -8.28
N SER A 86 7.50 -10.73 -9.42
CA SER A 86 6.33 -11.34 -10.04
C SER A 86 5.72 -12.45 -9.15
N ALA A 87 6.57 -13.20 -8.43
CA ALA A 87 6.09 -14.15 -7.42
C ALA A 87 5.43 -13.44 -6.22
N CYS A 88 6.03 -12.34 -5.75
CA CYS A 88 5.42 -11.49 -4.72
C CYS A 88 4.05 -10.96 -5.16
N MET A 89 3.93 -10.48 -6.39
CA MET A 89 2.65 -9.97 -6.89
C MET A 89 1.57 -11.04 -7.04
N ARG A 90 1.95 -12.28 -7.35
CA ARG A 90 1.02 -13.42 -7.33
C ARG A 90 0.55 -13.73 -5.91
N PHE A 91 1.43 -13.65 -4.92
CA PHE A 91 1.05 -13.81 -3.52
C PHE A 91 0.11 -12.69 -3.04
N VAL A 92 0.39 -11.45 -3.40
CA VAL A 92 -0.48 -10.29 -3.10
C VAL A 92 -1.86 -10.45 -3.74
N GLN A 93 -1.92 -10.95 -4.98
CA GLN A 93 -3.19 -11.34 -5.62
C GLN A 93 -3.93 -12.39 -4.79
N THR A 94 -3.26 -13.45 -4.33
CA THR A 94 -3.87 -14.47 -3.48
C THR A 94 -4.48 -13.88 -2.21
N ILE A 95 -3.79 -12.96 -1.53
CA ILE A 95 -4.31 -12.30 -0.31
C ILE A 95 -5.61 -11.54 -0.60
N ILE A 96 -5.68 -10.84 -1.74
CA ILE A 96 -6.83 -10.00 -2.09
C ILE A 96 -8.01 -10.84 -2.60
N ASP A 97 -7.74 -11.76 -3.54
CA ASP A 97 -8.78 -12.49 -4.25
C ASP A 97 -9.34 -13.66 -3.42
N LYS A 98 -8.59 -14.16 -2.43
CA LYS A 98 -9.00 -15.25 -1.53
C LYS A 98 -8.79 -14.85 -0.07
N PRO A 99 -9.70 -14.04 0.51
CA PRO A 99 -9.65 -13.76 1.94
C PRO A 99 -9.91 -15.04 2.74
N GLY A 100 -8.83 -15.69 3.16
CA GLY A 100 -8.83 -16.98 3.86
C GLY A 100 -7.43 -17.29 4.41
N PRO A 101 -7.26 -18.43 5.10
CA PRO A 101 -5.96 -18.81 5.65
C PRO A 101 -4.93 -19.00 4.52
N LEU A 102 -3.79 -18.32 4.63
CA LEU A 102 -2.63 -18.61 3.80
C LEU A 102 -2.09 -20.00 4.16
N CYS A 103 -1.78 -20.82 3.16
CA CYS A 103 -1.23 -22.15 3.39
C CYS A 103 0.30 -22.14 3.28
N GLU A 104 0.97 -23.15 3.83
CA GLU A 104 2.43 -23.30 3.79
C GLU A 104 3.00 -23.19 2.37
N GLN A 105 2.27 -23.70 1.38
CA GLN A 105 2.66 -23.63 -0.03
C GLN A 105 2.75 -22.18 -0.56
N ASP A 106 1.98 -21.25 -0.02
CA ASP A 106 2.03 -19.84 -0.42
C ASP A 106 3.33 -19.17 0.05
N PHE A 107 3.77 -19.50 1.27
CA PHE A 107 5.04 -19.03 1.84
C PHE A 107 6.24 -19.69 1.15
N GLN A 108 6.16 -21.00 0.87
CA GLN A 108 7.26 -21.75 0.25
C GLN A 108 7.63 -21.19 -1.13
N ARG A 109 6.63 -20.80 -1.95
CA ARG A 109 6.89 -20.20 -3.27
C ARG A 109 7.66 -18.87 -3.19
N LEU A 110 7.47 -18.10 -2.13
CA LEU A 110 8.22 -16.86 -1.90
C LEU A 110 9.64 -17.14 -1.41
N HIS A 111 9.80 -18.14 -0.54
CA HIS A 111 11.13 -18.59 -0.11
C HIS A 111 11.98 -19.12 -1.27
N GLU A 112 11.40 -19.88 -2.19
CA GLU A 112 12.10 -20.42 -3.37
C GLU A 112 12.66 -19.34 -4.30
N VAL A 113 12.04 -18.16 -4.35
CA VAL A 113 12.53 -17.01 -5.11
C VAL A 113 13.39 -16.05 -4.27
N GLY A 114 13.72 -16.44 -3.03
CA GLY A 114 14.65 -15.74 -2.16
C GLY A 114 14.05 -14.65 -1.30
N TYR A 115 12.75 -14.71 -0.97
CA TYR A 115 12.21 -13.89 0.12
C TYR A 115 12.51 -14.48 1.50
N SER A 116 12.88 -13.64 2.46
CA SER A 116 12.96 -13.99 3.86
C SER A 116 11.57 -14.00 4.50
N LEU A 117 11.44 -14.62 5.68
CA LEU A 117 10.17 -14.59 6.42
C LEU A 117 9.78 -13.16 6.81
N ASP A 118 10.76 -12.33 7.19
CA ASP A 118 10.55 -10.93 7.54
C ASP A 118 10.01 -10.14 6.35
N GLU A 119 10.57 -10.34 5.15
CA GLU A 119 10.07 -9.69 3.93
C GLU A 119 8.64 -10.13 3.61
N ILE A 120 8.30 -11.41 3.81
CA ILE A 120 6.93 -11.92 3.57
C ILE A 120 5.93 -11.31 4.57
N LEU A 121 6.29 -11.24 5.85
CA LEU A 121 5.48 -10.58 6.87
C LEU A 121 5.29 -9.10 6.59
N GLU A 122 6.33 -8.44 6.05
CA GLU A 122 6.26 -7.06 5.63
C GLU A 122 5.31 -6.87 4.44
N VAL A 123 5.33 -7.76 3.44
CA VAL A 123 4.34 -7.78 2.34
C VAL A 123 2.91 -7.90 2.88
N ILE A 124 2.65 -8.84 3.79
CA ILE A 124 1.32 -9.03 4.39
C ILE A 124 0.86 -7.76 5.12
N THR A 125 1.75 -7.21 5.95
CA THR A 125 1.51 -5.97 6.69
C THR A 125 1.19 -4.82 5.74
N HIS A 126 1.94 -4.70 4.64
CA HIS A 126 1.75 -3.65 3.65
C HIS A 126 0.38 -3.74 2.98
N VAL A 127 -0.04 -4.93 2.58
CA VAL A 127 -1.36 -5.16 1.97
C VAL A 127 -2.48 -4.86 2.97
N ALA A 128 -2.39 -5.41 4.18
CA ALA A 128 -3.40 -5.23 5.21
C ALA A 128 -3.58 -3.76 5.60
N LEU A 129 -2.48 -3.03 5.79
CA LEU A 129 -2.51 -1.62 6.17
C LEU A 129 -3.12 -0.75 5.07
N ASN A 130 -2.75 -0.96 3.81
CA ASN A 130 -3.31 -0.21 2.68
C ASN A 130 -4.84 -0.40 2.57
N ILE A 131 -5.31 -1.66 2.65
CA ILE A 131 -6.75 -1.96 2.62
C ILE A 131 -7.46 -1.31 3.81
N GLN A 132 -6.90 -1.43 5.01
CA GLN A 132 -7.51 -0.90 6.22
C GLN A 132 -7.62 0.63 6.19
N LEU A 133 -6.58 1.32 5.72
CA LEU A 133 -6.57 2.77 5.56
C LEU A 133 -7.59 3.23 4.50
N ALA A 134 -7.68 2.54 3.37
CA ALA A 134 -8.66 2.85 2.33
C ALA A 134 -10.09 2.76 2.87
N ARG A 135 -10.42 1.67 3.58
CA ARG A 135 -11.74 1.47 4.22
C ARG A 135 -12.06 2.55 5.25
N MET A 136 -11.08 2.96 6.06
CA MET A 136 -11.28 4.04 7.03
C MET A 136 -11.52 5.38 6.34
N SER A 137 -10.82 5.66 5.24
CA SER A 137 -11.03 6.87 4.45
C SER A 137 -12.45 6.95 3.90
N GLU A 138 -12.98 5.85 3.34
CA GLU A 138 -14.37 5.76 2.87
C GLU A 138 -15.39 5.98 4.01
N ALA A 139 -15.12 5.42 5.19
CA ALA A 139 -15.97 5.63 6.37
C ALA A 139 -16.01 7.10 6.82
N ILE A 140 -14.89 7.82 6.73
CA ILE A 140 -14.83 9.24 7.08
C ILE A 140 -15.64 10.09 6.08
N HIS A 141 -15.50 9.83 4.77
CA HIS A 141 -16.23 10.58 3.75
C HIS A 141 -17.75 10.31 3.79
N SER A 142 -18.17 9.06 4.00
CA SER A 142 -19.59 8.71 4.12
C SER A 142 -20.28 9.24 5.38
N SER A 143 -19.50 9.65 6.39
CA SER A 143 -20.02 10.27 7.62
C SER A 143 -20.37 11.75 7.46
N GLY A 144 -19.91 12.41 6.38
CA GLY A 144 -20.13 13.85 6.13
C GLY A 144 -21.40 14.19 5.35
N GLU A 145 -22.12 13.20 4.81
CA GLU A 145 -23.32 13.42 3.97
C GLU A 145 -24.65 13.28 4.74
N LYS A 146 -24.62 13.27 6.08
CA LYS A 146 -25.84 13.23 6.92
C LYS A 146 -25.99 14.45 7.80
N GLU A 147 -25.97 15.62 7.19
CA GLU A 147 -26.38 16.87 7.83
C GLU A 147 -27.19 17.70 6.83
N ASP A 148 -28.40 17.20 6.51
CA ASP A 148 -29.49 17.94 5.85
C ASP A 148 -30.84 17.49 6.47
#